data_AF-A0A9N8WH53-F1
#
_entry.id   AF-A0A9N8WH53-F1
#
_cell.length_a   1.000
_cell.length_b   1.000
_cell.length_c   1.000
_cell.angle_alpha   90.00
_cell.angle_beta   90.00
_cell.angle_gamma   90.00
#
_symmetry.space_group_name_H-M   'P 1'
#
loop_
_entity.id
_entity.type
_entity.pdbx_description
1 polymer ?
#
loop_
_entity_poly.entity_id
_entity_poly.type
_entity_poly.pdbx_seq_one_letter_code
_entity_poly.pdbx_strand_id
1 'polypeptide(L)'
;MTELVEAKGFYPYYPELHYTLPPKKYPIPNDYSVKTTWKHAENQQTVQCKIKYKNGQPEFQILYGTFFEFEVKSNTSVSKAVENYEKAITRNSNKKGSLSGPLLFGLQLQKLRTVRELQARQHIKPAEQYSQKTLIRHAKEFATILKQEFI
;
A
#
# COMPACT_ATOMS: atom_id res chain seq x y z
N MET A 1 -2.78 8.99 15.49
CA MET A 1 -2.19 7.70 15.05
C MET A 1 -0.80 8.04 14.55
N THR A 2 0.18 7.19 14.87
CA THR A 2 1.58 7.39 14.50
C THR A 2 2.05 6.16 13.75
N GLU A 3 2.58 6.37 12.55
CA GLU A 3 3.09 5.33 11.66
C GLU A 3 4.62 5.39 11.58
N LEU A 4 5.29 4.29 11.93
CA LEU A 4 6.73 4.10 11.77
C LEU A 4 6.97 3.07 10.66
N VAL A 5 7.47 3.52 9.51
CA VAL A 5 7.71 2.67 8.35
C VAL A 5 9.01 1.89 8.55
N GLU A 6 8.90 0.57 8.66
CA GLU A 6 10.06 -0.32 8.82
C GLU A 6 10.61 -0.78 7.48
N ALA A 7 9.71 -1.06 6.52
CA ALA A 7 10.06 -1.40 5.15
C ALA A 7 9.12 -0.65 4.20
N LYS A 8 9.69 0.15 3.30
CA LYS A 8 8.89 0.94 2.35
C LYS A 8 8.18 0.06 1.32
N GLY A 9 8.73 -1.10 0.96
CA GLY A 9 8.22 -1.94 -0.12
C GLY A 9 8.27 -1.24 -1.49
N PHE A 10 7.76 -1.91 -2.51
CA PHE A 10 7.72 -1.42 -3.89
C PHE A 10 6.34 -1.66 -4.52
N TYR A 11 6.00 -0.98 -5.61
CA TYR A 11 4.79 -1.31 -6.36
C TYR A 11 5.09 -2.41 -7.38
N PRO A 12 4.34 -3.53 -7.36
CA PRO A 12 4.43 -4.53 -8.42
C PRO A 12 4.17 -3.92 -9.80
N TYR A 13 4.72 -4.54 -10.84
CA TYR A 13 4.42 -4.15 -12.22
C TYR A 13 2.99 -4.51 -12.58
N TYR A 14 2.42 -3.73 -13.51
CA TYR A 14 1.16 -4.08 -14.14
C TYR A 14 1.28 -5.45 -14.86
N PRO A 15 0.28 -6.35 -14.78
CA PRO A 15 -1.07 -6.17 -14.22
C PRO A 15 -1.23 -6.53 -12.73
N GLU A 16 -0.16 -6.85 -12.03
CA GLU A 16 -0.21 -7.33 -10.63
C GLU A 16 -0.42 -6.22 -9.60
N LEU A 17 -0.40 -4.94 -10.01
CA LEU A 17 -0.64 -3.83 -9.08
C LEU A 17 -2.12 -3.75 -8.67
N HIS A 18 -2.38 -3.96 -7.38
CA HIS A 18 -3.72 -3.86 -6.79
C HIS A 18 -3.92 -2.51 -6.11
N TYR A 19 -5.19 -2.16 -5.91
CA TYR A 19 -5.60 -0.91 -5.27
C TYR A 19 -6.66 -1.15 -4.20
N THR A 20 -6.70 -0.28 -3.20
CA THR A 20 -7.84 -0.24 -2.27
C THR A 20 -9.13 0.17 -3.00
N LEU A 21 -10.27 -0.26 -2.46
CA LEU A 21 -11.59 0.08 -2.99
C LEU A 21 -11.92 1.59 -2.85
N PRO A 22 -12.85 2.13 -3.65
CA PRO A 22 -13.36 3.50 -3.50
C PRO A 22 -13.87 3.81 -2.08
N PRO A 23 -13.93 5.09 -1.66
CA PRO A 23 -13.73 6.30 -2.47
C PRO A 23 -12.26 6.67 -2.72
N LYS A 24 -11.34 6.30 -1.82
CA LYS A 24 -9.91 6.57 -1.97
C LYS A 24 -9.19 5.31 -2.43
N LYS A 25 -8.64 5.34 -3.65
CA LYS A 25 -7.86 4.25 -4.23
C LYS A 25 -6.38 4.47 -3.96
N TYR A 26 -5.80 3.64 -3.10
CA TYR A 26 -4.37 3.61 -2.81
C TYR A 26 -3.73 2.39 -3.46
N PRO A 27 -2.61 2.55 -4.20
CA PRO A 27 -1.85 1.41 -4.71
C PRO A 27 -1.25 0.60 -3.57
N ILE A 28 -1.31 -0.73 -3.70
CA ILE A 28 -0.88 -1.66 -2.67
C ILE A 28 0.59 -2.05 -2.93
N PRO A 29 1.51 -1.76 -2.00
CA PRO A 29 2.91 -2.14 -2.15
C PRO A 29 3.14 -3.61 -1.78
N ASN A 30 4.13 -4.24 -2.42
CA ASN A 30 4.71 -5.51 -2.01
C ASN A 30 5.89 -5.31 -1.04
N ASP A 31 6.16 -6.32 -0.22
CA ASP A 31 7.23 -6.38 0.78
C ASP A 31 7.27 -5.12 1.68
N TYR A 32 6.09 -4.69 2.09
CA TYR A 32 5.88 -3.49 2.89
C TYR A 32 5.63 -3.83 4.35
N SER A 33 6.19 -3.02 5.26
CA SER A 33 5.95 -3.15 6.70
C SER A 33 5.94 -1.79 7.40
N VAL A 34 4.95 -1.62 8.27
CA VAL A 34 4.76 -0.42 9.09
C VAL A 34 4.31 -0.81 10.49
N LYS A 35 4.83 -0.13 11.50
CA LYS A 35 4.28 -0.15 12.85
C LYS A 35 3.32 1.00 13.00
N THR A 36 2.09 0.68 13.36
CA THR A 36 1.04 1.67 13.55
C THR A 36 0.61 1.69 14.98
N THR A 37 0.68 2.88 15.56
CA THR A 37 0.40 3.16 16.95
C THR A 37 -0.81 4.08 17.06
N TRP A 38 -1.78 3.74 17.90
CA TRP A 38 -2.91 4.62 18.19
C TRP A 38 -3.27 4.63 19.68
N LYS A 39 -4.09 5.61 20.06
CA LYS A 39 -4.35 6.06 21.44
C LYS A 39 -3.15 6.79 22.06
N HIS A 40 -3.40 7.50 23.16
CA HIS A 40 -2.41 8.31 23.87
C HIS A 40 -2.02 7.65 25.21
N ALA A 41 -0.77 7.88 25.62
CA ALA A 41 -0.23 7.52 26.93
C ALA A 41 -0.38 6.02 27.28
N GLU A 42 -0.89 5.73 28.46
CA GLU A 42 -0.91 4.39 29.08
C GLU A 42 -1.74 3.34 28.33
N ASN A 43 -2.59 3.76 27.38
CA ASN A 43 -3.45 2.87 26.59
C ASN A 43 -3.00 2.75 25.12
N GLN A 44 -1.74 3.09 24.84
CA GLN A 44 -1.17 2.99 23.51
C GLN A 44 -1.25 1.55 22.98
N GLN A 45 -1.84 1.41 21.79
CA GLN A 45 -1.87 0.15 21.06
C GLN A 45 -0.96 0.26 19.85
N THR A 46 -0.08 -0.72 19.70
CA THR A 46 0.85 -0.81 18.58
C THR A 46 0.63 -2.14 17.88
N VAL A 47 0.52 -2.10 16.56
CA VAL A 47 0.52 -3.30 15.71
C VAL A 47 1.56 -3.15 14.61
N GLN A 48 2.04 -4.28 14.10
CA GLN A 48 2.87 -4.30 12.91
C GLN A 48 2.02 -4.81 11.74
N CYS A 49 1.81 -3.95 10.76
CA CYS A 49 1.14 -4.30 9.52
C CYS A 49 2.19 -4.71 8.48
N LYS A 50 1.93 -5.81 7.76
CA LYS A 50 2.77 -6.28 6.64
C LYS A 50 1.91 -6.56 5.41
N ILE A 51 2.47 -6.30 4.24
CA ILE A 51 1.85 -6.66 2.97
C ILE A 51 2.87 -7.44 2.16
N LYS A 52 2.47 -8.64 1.73
CA LYS A 52 3.29 -9.51 0.88
C LYS A 52 2.45 -10.07 -0.24
N TYR A 53 3.01 -10.07 -1.44
CA TYR A 53 2.36 -10.65 -2.60
C TYR A 53 2.70 -12.13 -2.72
N LYS A 54 1.67 -12.94 -2.95
CA LYS A 54 1.79 -14.37 -3.28
C LYS A 54 0.95 -14.63 -4.52
N ASN A 55 1.57 -15.18 -5.56
CA ASN A 55 0.89 -15.49 -6.83
C ASN A 55 0.11 -14.29 -7.41
N GLY A 56 0.73 -13.09 -7.39
CA GLY A 56 0.12 -11.85 -7.91
C GLY A 56 -1.02 -11.26 -7.05
N GLN A 57 -1.27 -11.80 -5.86
CA GLN A 57 -2.31 -11.32 -4.94
C GLN A 57 -1.71 -10.83 -3.61
N PRO A 58 -2.17 -9.69 -3.07
CA PRO A 58 -1.70 -9.19 -1.79
C PRO A 58 -2.30 -9.98 -0.62
N GLU A 59 -1.44 -10.44 0.28
CA GLU A 59 -1.79 -10.93 1.61
C GLU A 59 -1.51 -9.82 2.62
N PHE A 60 -2.54 -9.43 3.36
CA PHE A 60 -2.50 -8.40 4.40
C PHE A 60 -2.36 -9.07 5.76
N GLN A 61 -1.32 -8.73 6.51
CA GLN A 61 -1.02 -9.31 7.82
C GLN A 61 -1.01 -8.22 8.88
N ILE A 62 -1.57 -8.52 10.06
CA ILE A 62 -1.50 -7.69 11.25
C ILE A 62 -0.94 -8.54 12.36
N LEU A 63 0.26 -8.19 12.83
CA LEU A 63 0.88 -8.78 14.01
C LEU A 63 0.60 -7.89 15.21
N TYR A 64 0.23 -8.51 16.32
CA TYR A 64 -0.19 -7.83 17.55
C TYR A 64 0.18 -8.65 18.79
N GLY A 65 0.01 -8.06 19.97
CA GLY A 65 0.58 -8.57 21.22
C GLY A 65 1.79 -7.76 21.63
N THR A 66 2.29 -7.98 22.85
CA THR A 66 3.39 -7.20 23.43
C THR A 66 4.67 -7.35 22.61
N PHE A 67 4.86 -8.51 21.99
CA PHE A 67 6.03 -8.88 21.18
C PHE A 67 5.64 -9.27 19.74
N PHE A 68 4.45 -8.86 19.27
CA PHE A 68 3.92 -9.23 17.96
C PHE A 68 3.78 -10.75 17.75
N GLU A 69 3.49 -11.46 18.83
CA GLU A 69 3.39 -12.92 18.88
C GLU A 69 2.11 -13.48 18.25
N PHE A 70 1.08 -12.65 18.09
CA PHE A 70 -0.17 -13.04 17.45
C PHE A 70 -0.29 -12.45 16.06
N GLU A 71 -0.96 -13.16 15.16
CA GLU A 71 -1.10 -12.77 13.76
C GLU A 71 -2.53 -13.02 13.26
N VAL A 72 -3.08 -12.04 12.53
CA VAL A 72 -4.25 -12.25 11.67
C VAL A 72 -3.92 -11.89 10.24
N LYS A 73 -4.61 -12.55 9.30
CA LYS A 73 -4.40 -12.38 7.86
C LYS A 73 -5.70 -12.12 7.11
N SER A 74 -5.56 -11.58 5.92
CA SER A 74 -6.62 -11.47 4.92
C SER A 74 -6.00 -11.45 3.53
N ASN A 75 -6.58 -12.19 2.60
CA ASN A 75 -6.22 -12.14 1.17
C ASN A 75 -7.23 -11.30 0.36
N THR A 76 -8.16 -10.62 1.05
CA THR A 76 -9.29 -9.93 0.41
C THR A 76 -9.09 -8.43 0.40
N SER A 77 -8.80 -7.85 1.57
CA SER A 77 -8.57 -6.41 1.72
C SER A 77 -7.95 -6.08 3.08
N VAL A 78 -7.36 -4.88 3.18
CA VAL A 78 -6.91 -4.28 4.44
C VAL A 78 -8.06 -4.13 5.45
N SER A 79 -9.27 -3.77 5.00
CA SER A 79 -10.43 -3.64 5.89
C SER A 79 -10.83 -4.98 6.48
N LYS A 80 -10.76 -6.06 5.68
CA LYS A 80 -11.04 -7.41 6.17
C LYS A 80 -9.97 -7.91 7.15
N ALA A 81 -8.70 -7.55 6.92
CA ALA A 81 -7.62 -7.83 7.89
C ALA A 81 -7.90 -7.15 9.24
N VAL A 82 -8.32 -5.88 9.19
CA VAL A 82 -8.70 -5.13 10.40
C VAL A 82 -9.91 -5.74 11.10
N GLU A 83 -10.94 -6.14 10.36
CA GLU A 83 -12.11 -6.83 10.94
C GLU A 83 -11.68 -8.12 11.68
N ASN A 84 -10.76 -8.90 11.08
CA ASN A 84 -10.23 -10.11 11.72
C ASN A 84 -9.45 -9.77 12.99
N TYR A 85 -8.66 -8.68 12.98
CA TYR A 85 -7.93 -8.20 14.15
C TYR A 85 -8.88 -7.74 15.26
N GLU A 86 -9.89 -6.93 14.92
CA GLU A 86 -10.90 -6.44 15.87
C GLU A 86 -11.64 -7.60 16.53
N LYS A 87 -12.02 -8.63 15.76
CA LYS A 87 -12.61 -9.86 16.32
C LYS A 87 -11.66 -10.62 17.24
N ALA A 88 -10.39 -10.69 16.91
CA ALA A 88 -9.40 -11.40 17.70
C ALA A 88 -9.14 -10.73 19.07
N ILE A 89 -9.16 -9.39 19.13
CA ILE A 89 -8.93 -8.63 20.37
C ILE A 89 -10.22 -8.38 21.18
N THR A 90 -11.40 -8.42 20.54
CA THR A 90 -12.67 -7.98 21.15
C THR A 90 -13.59 -9.16 21.44
N ARG A 91 -13.09 -10.25 22.02
CA ARG A 91 -13.82 -11.53 22.24
C ARG A 91 -15.27 -11.42 22.75
N ASN A 92 -15.73 -10.29 23.31
CA ASN A 92 -17.11 -10.06 23.77
C ASN A 92 -17.55 -8.56 23.86
N SER A 93 -17.36 -7.68 22.86
CA SER A 93 -18.02 -6.35 22.96
C SER A 93 -18.41 -5.70 21.63
N ASN A 94 -19.64 -5.14 21.61
CA ASN A 94 -20.21 -4.26 20.58
C ASN A 94 -19.52 -2.88 20.53
N LYS A 95 -18.19 -2.81 20.54
CA LYS A 95 -17.46 -1.54 20.44
C LYS A 95 -17.55 -1.03 19.00
N LYS A 96 -18.41 -0.02 18.81
CA LYS A 96 -18.51 0.76 17.57
C LYS A 96 -17.31 1.70 17.47
N GLY A 97 -16.41 1.38 16.55
CA GLY A 97 -15.28 2.21 16.16
C GLY A 97 -14.33 1.40 15.28
N SER A 98 -14.69 1.22 14.01
CA SER A 98 -13.88 0.43 13.09
C SER A 98 -12.62 1.19 12.70
N LEU A 99 -11.45 0.62 13.01
CA LEU A 99 -10.17 1.13 12.54
C LEU A 99 -10.20 1.19 11.01
N SER A 100 -9.73 2.30 10.44
CA SER A 100 -9.64 2.39 8.98
C SER A 100 -8.49 1.52 8.48
N GLY A 101 -8.80 0.50 7.67
CA GLY A 101 -7.80 -0.38 7.06
C GLY A 101 -6.65 0.37 6.37
N PRO A 102 -6.94 1.28 5.42
CA PRO A 102 -5.89 2.07 4.79
C PRO A 102 -5.04 2.87 5.78
N LEU A 103 -5.65 3.47 6.82
CA LEU A 103 -4.92 4.23 7.85
C LEU A 103 -4.02 3.32 8.69
N LEU A 104 -4.55 2.18 9.14
CA LEU A 104 -3.79 1.23 9.94
C LEU A 104 -2.57 0.70 9.18
N PHE A 105 -2.71 0.49 7.87
CA PHE A 105 -1.61 0.09 6.98
C PHE A 105 -0.77 1.28 6.47
N GLY A 106 -1.06 2.53 6.85
CA GLY A 106 -0.29 3.69 6.38
C GLY A 106 -0.31 3.90 4.86
N LEU A 107 -1.34 3.42 4.15
CA LEU A 107 -1.41 3.51 2.68
C LEU A 107 -1.65 4.95 2.18
N GLN A 108 -2.14 5.84 3.04
CA GLN A 108 -2.34 7.26 2.79
C GLN A 108 -1.04 8.08 2.74
N LEU A 109 0.10 7.52 3.16
CA LEU A 109 1.36 8.24 3.32
C LEU A 109 1.93 8.67 1.95
N GLN A 110 1.71 9.93 1.57
CA GLN A 110 2.10 10.47 0.26
C GLN A 110 3.61 10.40 0.01
N LYS A 111 4.43 10.63 1.04
CA LYS A 111 5.90 10.54 0.92
C LYS A 111 6.36 9.17 0.43
N LEU A 112 5.71 8.09 0.88
CA LEU A 112 6.06 6.73 0.44
C LEU A 112 5.60 6.47 -1.00
N ARG A 113 4.45 7.03 -1.39
CA ARG A 113 3.94 6.92 -2.76
C ARG A 113 4.94 7.50 -3.75
N THR A 114 5.42 8.72 -3.53
CA THR A 114 6.40 9.37 -4.41
C THR A 114 7.68 8.56 -4.55
N VAL A 115 8.22 8.03 -3.44
CA VAL A 115 9.44 7.20 -3.47
C VAL A 115 9.24 5.93 -4.31
N ARG A 116 8.12 5.23 -4.13
CA ARG A 116 7.83 3.99 -4.86
C ARG A 116 7.55 4.25 -6.35
N GLU A 117 6.87 5.34 -6.69
CA GLU A 117 6.64 5.74 -8.08
C GLU A 117 7.96 6.07 -8.79
N LEU A 118 8.90 6.73 -8.10
CA LEU A 118 10.24 6.98 -8.65
C LEU A 118 11.03 5.68 -8.85
N GLN A 119 10.98 4.75 -7.88
CA GLN A 119 11.62 3.44 -8.02
C GLN A 119 11.04 2.64 -9.19
N ALA A 120 9.72 2.62 -9.36
CA ALA A 120 9.08 1.93 -10.49
C ALA A 120 9.51 2.51 -11.84
N ARG A 121 9.79 3.82 -11.93
CA ARG A 121 10.29 4.49 -13.15
C ARG A 121 11.75 4.16 -13.46
N GLN A 122 12.57 3.79 -12.47
CA GLN A 122 13.97 3.43 -12.73
C GLN A 122 14.11 2.13 -13.52
N HIS A 123 13.05 1.33 -13.58
CA HIS A 123 12.99 0.09 -14.34
C HIS A 123 12.26 0.25 -15.69
N ILE A 124 12.15 1.48 -16.21
CA ILE A 124 11.74 1.71 -17.59
C ILE A 124 12.76 1.03 -18.50
N LYS A 125 12.25 0.22 -19.44
CA LYS A 125 13.11 -0.48 -20.41
C LYS A 125 13.81 0.54 -21.31
N PRO A 126 15.04 0.26 -21.79
CA PRO A 126 15.70 1.10 -22.78
C PRO A 126 14.84 1.26 -24.05
N ALA A 127 15.00 2.37 -24.77
CA ALA A 127 14.23 2.68 -25.98
C ALA A 127 14.29 1.55 -27.02
N GLU A 128 15.42 0.87 -27.07
CA GLU A 128 15.77 -0.23 -27.97
C GLU A 128 14.91 -1.48 -27.73
N GLN A 129 14.32 -1.62 -26.54
CA GLN A 129 13.44 -2.74 -26.20
C GLN A 129 11.96 -2.47 -26.53
N TYR A 130 11.62 -1.28 -27.02
CA TYR A 130 10.27 -0.94 -27.44
C TYR A 130 10.06 -1.18 -28.94
N SER A 131 8.84 -1.56 -29.31
CA SER A 131 8.46 -1.63 -30.73
C SER A 131 8.50 -0.24 -31.37
N GLN A 132 8.85 -0.16 -32.66
CA GLN A 132 8.82 1.10 -33.42
C GLN A 132 7.46 1.82 -33.33
N LYS A 133 6.35 1.06 -33.35
CA LYS A 133 5.00 1.61 -33.20
C LYS A 133 4.82 2.32 -31.87
N THR A 134 5.33 1.73 -30.79
CA THR A 134 5.30 2.30 -29.44
C THR A 134 6.17 3.56 -29.35
N LEU A 135 7.38 3.52 -29.91
CA LEU A 135 8.30 4.66 -29.95
C LEU A 135 7.69 5.86 -30.72
N ILE A 136 7.12 5.60 -31.90
CA ILE A 136 6.46 6.64 -32.71
C ILE A 136 5.28 7.27 -31.97
N ARG A 137 4.49 6.46 -31.24
CA ARG A 137 3.39 6.98 -30.41
C ARG A 137 3.92 7.91 -29.32
N HIS A 138 4.94 7.50 -28.58
CA HIS A 138 5.52 8.33 -27.52
C HIS A 138 6.14 9.63 -28.08
N ALA A 139 6.81 9.59 -29.23
CA ALA A 139 7.32 10.77 -29.90
C ALA A 139 6.20 11.77 -30.26
N LYS A 140 5.05 11.27 -30.76
CA LYS A 140 3.87 12.11 -31.06
C LYS A 140 3.23 12.72 -29.80
N GLU A 141 3.13 11.95 -28.72
CA GLU A 141 2.62 12.44 -27.43
C GLU A 141 3.52 13.55 -26.89
N PHE A 142 4.85 13.35 -26.91
CA PHE A 142 5.81 14.36 -26.47
C PHE A 142 5.75 15.64 -27.31
N ALA A 143 5.66 15.51 -28.64
CA ALA A 143 5.50 16.67 -29.53
C ALA A 143 4.21 17.45 -29.26
N THR A 144 3.13 16.77 -28.84
CA THR A 144 1.86 17.42 -28.47
C THR A 144 2.01 18.24 -27.19
N ILE A 145 2.71 17.70 -26.18
CA ILE A 145 2.96 18.39 -24.91
C ILE A 145 3.80 19.64 -25.16
N LEU A 146 4.90 19.53 -25.92
CA LEU A 146 5.74 20.68 -26.25
C LEU A 146 4.93 21.79 -26.95
N LYS A 147 4.06 21.44 -27.91
CA LYS A 147 3.21 22.43 -28.58
C LYS A 147 2.25 23.16 -27.63
N GLN A 148 1.84 22.54 -26.52
CA GLN A 148 0.97 23.17 -25.53
C GLN A 148 1.73 24.10 -24.57
N GLU A 149 3.03 23.86 -24.34
CA GLU A 149 3.85 24.73 -23.47
C GLU A 149 4.31 26.03 -24.15
N PHE A 150 4.27 26.09 -25.48
CA PHE A 150 4.65 27.27 -26.28
C PHE A 150 3.45 28.07 -26.81
N ILE A 151 2.27 27.92 -26.21
CA ILE A 151 1.05 28.71 -26.48
C ILE A 151 0.70 29.54 -25.25
#